data_AF-A0A418X0E6-F1
#
_entry.id   AF-A0A418X0E6-F1
#
_cell.length_a   1.000
_cell.length_b   1.000
_cell.length_c   1.000
_cell.angle_alpha   90.00
_cell.angle_beta   90.00
_cell.angle_gamma   90.00
#
_symmetry.space_group_name_H-M   'P 1'
#
loop_
_entity.id
_entity.type
_entity.pdbx_description
1 polymer ?
#
loop_
_entity_poly.entity_id
_entity_poly.type
_entity_poly.pdbx_seq_one_letter_code
_entity_poly.pdbx_strand_id
1 'polypeptide(L)'
;MELLSGITDRQRGVSLSGFIFVIVIVAIATVIGMKIVPTVVEYSAIKKAIVSAKNAGTTVREIQLAFDKQSAAGYIDSIAGKDLEITRNADGGLDVSVAYEKKIALFGPVSLVIDYVATTGRQPVVQ
;
A
#
# COMPACT_ATOMS: atom_id res chain seq x y z
N MET A 1 9.74 53.70 41.51
CA MET A 1 8.71 53.32 40.52
C MET A 1 9.43 52.81 39.30
N GLU A 2 10.02 51.62 39.42
CA GLU A 2 10.25 50.76 38.26
C GLU A 2 8.98 49.91 38.07
N LEU A 3 8.90 49.22 36.93
CA LEU A 3 7.92 48.22 36.54
C LEU A 3 6.76 48.74 35.68
N LEU A 4 7.04 49.03 34.41
CA LEU A 4 6.29 48.46 33.28
C LEU A 4 7.19 48.50 32.02
N SER A 5 8.15 47.58 31.98
CA SER A 5 8.87 47.23 30.75
C SER A 5 7.87 46.59 29.79
N GLY A 6 7.40 47.36 28.81
CA GLY A 6 6.49 46.90 27.78
C GLY A 6 7.10 45.75 26.99
N ILE A 7 6.51 44.56 27.14
CA ILE A 7 6.83 43.41 26.30
C ILE A 7 6.17 43.69 24.94
N THR A 8 6.91 44.29 24.01
CA THR A 8 6.47 44.34 22.61
C THR A 8 6.57 42.93 22.04
N ASP A 9 5.45 42.24 21.97
CA ASP A 9 5.34 40.93 21.35
C ASP A 9 5.57 41.08 19.83
N ARG A 10 6.77 40.70 19.38
CA ARG A 10 7.19 40.85 17.99
C ARG A 10 6.57 39.70 17.21
N GLN A 11 5.35 39.92 16.72
CA GLN A 11 4.62 38.92 15.95
C GLN A 11 5.45 38.52 14.71
N ARG A 12 6.04 37.33 14.75
CA ARG A 12 6.75 36.73 13.61
C ARG A 12 5.70 36.09 12.71
N GLY A 13 5.20 36.84 11.74
CA GLY A 13 4.35 36.28 10.68
C GLY A 13 5.11 35.24 9.86
N VAL A 14 4.37 34.32 9.23
CA VAL A 14 4.92 33.40 8.23
C VAL A 14 5.43 34.22 7.05
N SER A 15 6.69 34.04 6.65
CA SER A 15 7.20 34.71 5.46
C SER A 15 6.51 34.16 4.21
N LEU A 16 6.23 35.03 3.24
CA LEU A 16 5.68 34.60 1.94
C LEU A 16 6.56 33.52 1.28
N SER A 17 7.88 33.63 1.43
CA SER A 17 8.83 32.62 0.96
C SER A 17 8.67 31.28 1.69
N GLY A 18 8.47 31.30 3.01
CA GLY A 18 8.20 30.10 3.80
C GLY A 18 6.87 29.45 3.41
N PHE A 19 5.84 30.25 3.13
CA PHE A 19 4.55 29.76 2.67
C PHE A 19 4.64 29.08 1.29
N ILE A 20 5.32 29.72 0.31
CA ILE A 20 5.54 29.14 -1.01
C ILE A 20 6.34 27.83 -0.91
N PHE A 21 7.36 27.79 -0.06
CA PHE A 21 8.16 26.58 0.17
C PHE A 21 7.30 25.40 0.65
N VAL A 22 6.39 25.64 1.60
CA VAL A 22 5.44 24.61 2.08
C VAL A 22 4.51 24.16 0.96
N ILE A 23 3.99 25.07 0.13
CA ILE A 23 3.14 24.72 -1.01
C ILE A 23 3.86 23.77 -1.97
N VAL A 24 5.12 24.04 -2.29
CA VAL A 24 5.91 23.18 -3.19
C VAL A 24 6.05 21.78 -2.61
N ILE A 25 6.35 21.65 -1.32
CA ILE A 25 6.44 20.35 -0.64
C ILE A 25 5.10 19.61 -0.69
N VAL A 26 4.00 20.30 -0.38
CA VAL A 26 2.66 19.72 -0.42
C VAL A 26 2.29 19.27 -1.83
N ALA A 27 2.63 20.04 -2.86
CA ALA A 27 2.40 19.67 -4.25
C ALA A 27 3.14 18.38 -4.63
N ILE A 28 4.42 18.27 -4.27
CA ILE A 28 5.21 17.05 -4.50
C ILE A 28 4.60 15.85 -3.75
N ALA A 29 4.27 16.02 -2.48
CA ALA A 29 3.63 14.98 -1.67
C ALA A 29 2.28 14.53 -2.27
N THR A 30 1.49 15.48 -2.79
CA THR A 30 0.20 15.19 -3.43
C THR A 30 0.38 14.36 -4.70
N VAL A 31 1.35 14.69 -5.56
CA VAL A 31 1.65 13.90 -6.77
C VAL A 31 2.08 12.49 -6.42
N ILE A 32 2.95 12.32 -5.43
CA ILE A 32 3.36 11.00 -4.95
C ILE A 32 2.15 10.23 -4.40
N GLY A 33 1.35 10.87 -3.55
CA GLY A 33 0.13 10.28 -2.97
C GLY A 33 -0.85 9.77 -4.04
N MET A 34 -1.11 10.54 -5.10
CA MET A 34 -1.97 10.13 -6.20
C MET A 34 -1.48 8.85 -6.91
N LYS A 35 -0.16 8.62 -6.99
CA LYS A 35 0.39 7.39 -7.57
C LYS A 35 0.29 6.17 -6.67
N ILE A 36 0.19 6.37 -5.35
CA ILE A 36 0.05 5.28 -4.37
C ILE A 36 -1.40 4.77 -4.32
N VAL A 37 -2.39 5.64 -4.56
CA VAL A 37 -3.81 5.25 -4.55
C VAL A 37 -4.11 4.01 -5.42
N PRO A 38 -3.73 3.96 -6.72
CA PRO A 38 -4.02 2.78 -7.54
C PRO A 38 -3.34 1.51 -7.02
N THR A 39 -2.16 1.59 -6.39
CA THR A 39 -1.49 0.40 -5.84
C THR A 39 -2.20 -0.14 -4.59
N VAL A 40 -2.77 0.75 -3.77
CA VAL A 40 -3.60 0.35 -2.62
C VAL A 40 -4.93 -0.26 -3.07
N VAL A 41 -5.52 0.25 -4.16
CA VAL A 41 -6.72 -0.32 -4.76
C VAL A 41 -6.45 -1.73 -5.27
N GLU A 42 -5.37 -1.93 -6.01
CA GLU A 42 -4.95 -3.26 -6.49
C GLU A 42 -4.68 -4.22 -5.33
N TYR A 43 -3.94 -3.79 -4.30
CA TYR A 43 -3.73 -4.59 -3.08
C TYR A 43 -5.05 -5.01 -2.41
N SER A 44 -6.02 -4.10 -2.35
CA SER A 44 -7.36 -4.40 -1.81
C SER A 44 -8.12 -5.41 -2.67
N ALA A 45 -7.97 -5.34 -4.00
CA ALA A 45 -8.53 -6.33 -4.93
C ALA A 45 -7.87 -7.70 -4.74
N ILE A 46 -6.53 -7.75 -4.63
CA ILE A 46 -5.76 -8.96 -4.35
C ILE A 46 -6.21 -9.62 -3.06
N LYS A 47 -6.34 -8.85 -1.97
CA LYS A 47 -6.79 -9.37 -0.67
C LYS A 47 -8.16 -10.04 -0.77
N LYS A 48 -9.08 -9.47 -1.54
CA LYS A 48 -10.39 -10.08 -1.80
C LYS A 48 -10.28 -11.31 -2.70
N ALA A 49 -9.41 -11.26 -3.71
CA ALA A 49 -9.21 -12.34 -4.65
C ALA A 49 -8.63 -13.59 -4.00
N ILE A 50 -7.63 -13.47 -3.12
CA ILE A 50 -7.06 -14.62 -2.42
C ILE A 50 -8.09 -15.29 -1.48
N VAL A 51 -8.95 -14.51 -0.83
CA VAL A 51 -10.04 -15.04 0.02
C VAL A 51 -11.07 -15.78 -0.84
N SER A 52 -11.48 -15.19 -1.97
CA SER A 52 -12.42 -15.84 -2.89
C SER A 52 -11.83 -17.12 -3.50
N ALA A 53 -10.55 -17.10 -3.89
CA ALA A 53 -9.85 -18.23 -4.48
C ALA A 53 -9.72 -19.40 -3.50
N LYS A 54 -9.35 -19.11 -2.24
CA LYS A 54 -9.34 -20.09 -1.15
C LYS A 54 -10.68 -20.80 -0.99
N ASN A 55 -11.79 -20.06 -1.08
CA ASN A 55 -13.13 -20.61 -0.91
C ASN A 55 -13.63 -21.40 -2.15
N ALA A 56 -13.02 -21.16 -3.31
CA ALA A 56 -13.44 -21.75 -4.59
C ALA A 56 -12.70 -23.04 -4.97
N GLY A 57 -11.60 -23.37 -4.28
CA GLY A 57 -10.75 -24.52 -4.61
C GLY A 57 -10.29 -25.29 -3.38
N THR A 58 -10.12 -26.60 -3.56
CA THR A 58 -9.62 -27.53 -2.53
C THR A 58 -8.20 -27.99 -2.80
N THR A 59 -7.69 -27.74 -4.01
CA THR A 59 -6.31 -28.04 -4.41
C THR A 59 -5.56 -26.75 -4.75
N VAL A 60 -4.23 -26.81 -4.69
CA VAL A 60 -3.34 -25.71 -5.09
C VAL A 60 -3.70 -25.21 -6.49
N ARG A 61 -3.82 -26.12 -7.46
CA ARG A 61 -4.11 -25.77 -8.86
C ARG A 61 -5.46 -25.08 -9.04
N GLU A 62 -6.49 -25.55 -8.33
CA GLU A 62 -7.83 -24.94 -8.35
C GLU A 62 -7.80 -23.51 -7.81
N ILE A 63 -7.12 -23.29 -6.69
CA ILE A 63 -6.98 -21.96 -6.08
C ILE A 63 -6.25 -21.00 -7.03
N GLN A 64 -5.16 -21.45 -7.67
CA GLN A 64 -4.42 -20.64 -8.63
C GLN A 64 -5.31 -20.25 -9.82
N LEU A 65 -6.07 -21.19 -10.39
CA LEU A 65 -7.02 -20.91 -11.48
C LEU A 65 -8.13 -19.96 -11.06
N ALA A 66 -8.67 -20.13 -9.85
CA ALA A 66 -9.71 -19.27 -9.32
C ALA A 66 -9.17 -17.83 -9.13
N PHE A 67 -7.94 -17.69 -8.64
CA PHE A 67 -7.28 -16.41 -8.52
C PHE A 67 -7.01 -15.75 -9.88
N ASP A 68 -6.51 -16.50 -10.87
CA ASP A 68 -6.26 -15.98 -12.22
C ASP A 68 -7.56 -15.42 -12.85
N LYS A 69 -8.66 -16.15 -12.70
CA LYS A 69 -9.99 -15.70 -13.15
C LYS A 69 -10.43 -14.41 -12.45
N GLN A 70 -10.21 -14.32 -11.14
CA GLN A 70 -10.56 -13.14 -10.36
C GLN A 70 -9.65 -11.93 -10.68
N SER A 71 -8.38 -12.19 -10.99
CA SER A 71 -7.39 -11.18 -11.32
C SER A 71 -7.72 -10.43 -12.60
N ALA A 72 -8.20 -11.16 -13.62
CA ALA A 72 -8.67 -10.58 -14.88
C ALA A 72 -9.84 -9.60 -14.68
N ALA A 73 -10.70 -9.83 -13.68
CA ALA A 73 -11.83 -8.94 -13.36
C ALA A 73 -11.45 -7.79 -12.40
N GLY A 74 -10.42 -8.00 -11.57
CA GLY A 74 -10.02 -7.08 -10.50
C GLY A 74 -8.95 -6.05 -10.87
N TYR A 75 -8.51 -6.00 -12.13
CA TYR A 75 -7.36 -5.20 -12.59
C TYR A 75 -6.08 -5.50 -11.77
N ILE A 76 -5.80 -6.79 -11.57
CA ILE A 76 -4.60 -7.26 -10.87
C ILE A 76 -3.58 -7.65 -11.93
N ASP A 77 -2.49 -6.88 -12.01
CA ASP A 77 -1.42 -7.08 -13.01
C ASP A 77 -0.07 -7.40 -12.34
N SER A 78 0.04 -7.21 -11.02
CA SER A 78 1.30 -7.38 -10.29
C SER A 78 1.72 -8.83 -10.07
N ILE A 79 0.73 -9.71 -10.00
CA ILE A 79 0.88 -11.10 -9.58
C ILE A 79 -0.12 -11.97 -10.33
N ALA A 80 0.22 -13.24 -10.47
CA ALA A 80 -0.65 -14.27 -11.02
C ALA A 80 -0.83 -15.42 -10.01
N GLY A 81 -1.71 -16.37 -10.31
CA GLY A 81 -1.99 -17.51 -9.46
C GLY A 81 -0.74 -18.32 -9.11
N LYS A 82 0.23 -18.38 -10.01
CA LYS A 82 1.53 -19.05 -9.76
C LYS A 82 2.37 -18.40 -8.65
N ASP A 83 2.14 -17.12 -8.37
CA ASP A 83 2.87 -16.34 -7.36
C ASP A 83 2.21 -16.46 -5.97
N LEU A 84 1.10 -17.20 -5.86
CA LEU A 84 0.46 -17.51 -4.59
C LEU A 84 1.28 -18.53 -3.81
N GLU A 85 1.56 -18.21 -2.55
CA GLU A 85 2.02 -19.18 -1.57
C GLU A 85 0.81 -19.86 -0.93
N ILE A 86 0.70 -21.18 -1.09
CA ILE A 86 -0.43 -21.97 -0.58
C ILE A 86 0.09 -22.99 0.42
N THR A 87 -0.31 -22.84 1.68
CA THR A 87 0.14 -23.68 2.80
C THR A 87 -1.04 -24.40 3.45
N ARG A 88 -0.80 -25.57 4.04
CA ARG A 88 -1.82 -26.26 4.86
C ARG A 88 -1.85 -25.63 6.25
N ASN A 89 -3.04 -25.29 6.73
CA ASN A 89 -3.21 -24.76 8.07
C ASN A 89 -3.43 -25.88 9.10
N ALA A 90 -3.35 -25.53 10.39
CA ALA A 90 -3.49 -26.47 11.50
C ALA A 90 -4.87 -27.16 11.55
N ASP A 91 -5.90 -26.53 10.98
CA ASP A 91 -7.27 -27.02 10.94
C ASP A 91 -7.54 -27.94 9.73
N GLY A 92 -6.51 -28.27 8.95
CA GLY A 92 -6.60 -29.17 7.78
C GLY A 92 -7.05 -28.51 6.48
N GLY A 93 -7.29 -27.19 6.49
CA GLY A 93 -7.57 -26.38 5.30
C GLY A 93 -6.32 -25.80 4.64
N LEU A 94 -6.53 -24.95 3.63
CA LEU A 94 -5.47 -24.23 2.92
C LEU A 94 -5.50 -22.74 3.26
N ASP A 95 -4.33 -22.16 3.51
CA ASP A 95 -4.12 -20.72 3.59
C ASP A 95 -3.37 -20.24 2.36
N VAL A 96 -3.77 -19.07 1.85
CA VAL A 96 -3.25 -18.45 0.65
C VAL A 96 -2.60 -17.14 1.05
N SER A 97 -1.36 -16.94 0.65
CA SER A 97 -0.57 -15.74 0.93
C SER A 97 0.09 -15.23 -0.34
N VAL A 98 0.36 -13.93 -0.35
CA VAL A 98 1.06 -13.23 -1.43
C VAL A 98 1.98 -12.18 -0.84
N ALA A 99 3.16 -12.07 -1.41
CA ALA A 99 4.14 -11.02 -1.12
C ALA A 99 4.72 -10.52 -2.44
N TYR A 100 4.68 -9.21 -2.67
CA TYR A 100 5.19 -8.61 -3.91
C TYR A 100 5.58 -7.14 -3.71
N GLU A 101 6.47 -6.67 -4.56
CA GLU A 101 6.94 -5.28 -4.57
C GLU A 101 6.21 -4.47 -5.64
N LYS A 102 5.78 -3.26 -5.29
CA LYS A 102 5.29 -2.25 -6.24
C LYS A 102 6.30 -1.14 -6.40
N LYS A 103 6.95 -1.10 -7.57
CA LYS A 103 7.83 -0.01 -7.96
C LYS A 103 7.07 1.08 -8.71
N ILE A 104 7.01 2.27 -8.12
CA ILE A 104 6.38 3.47 -8.68
C ILE A 104 7.49 4.43 -9.11
N ALA A 105 7.64 4.64 -10.42
CA ALA A 105 8.56 5.65 -10.93
C ALA A 105 8.08 7.06 -10.52
N LEU A 106 8.94 7.84 -9.88
CA LEU A 106 8.64 9.21 -9.48
C LEU A 106 9.11 10.18 -10.58
N PHE A 107 10.42 10.28 -10.79
CA PHE A 107 11.05 11.10 -11.83
C PHE A 107 12.49 10.65 -12.07
N GLY A 108 12.93 10.64 -13.33
CA GLY A 108 14.28 10.19 -13.70
C GLY A 108 14.63 8.82 -13.09
N PRO A 109 15.79 8.65 -12.43
CA PRO A 109 16.17 7.39 -11.77
C PRO A 109 15.49 7.17 -10.40
N VAL A 110 14.62 8.07 -9.94
CA VAL A 110 14.00 8.01 -8.60
C VAL A 110 12.70 7.23 -8.64
N SER A 111 12.57 6.23 -7.78
CA SER A 111 11.37 5.42 -7.60
C SER A 111 11.00 5.25 -6.14
N LEU A 112 9.70 5.17 -5.86
CA LEU A 112 9.16 4.68 -4.60
C LEU A 112 8.90 3.17 -4.73
N VAL A 113 9.29 2.39 -3.74
CA VAL A 113 8.96 0.95 -3.66
C VAL A 113 8.06 0.74 -2.45
N ILE A 114 7.01 -0.08 -2.63
CA ILE A 114 6.10 -0.47 -1.57
C ILE A 114 6.00 -1.99 -1.55
N ASP A 115 6.28 -2.58 -0.39
CA ASP A 115 6.18 -4.02 -0.19
C ASP A 115 4.78 -4.36 0.33
N TYR A 116 4.06 -5.19 -0.42
CA TYR A 116 2.72 -5.61 -0.09
C TYR A 116 2.70 -7.08 0.31
N VAL A 117 2.06 -7.37 1.45
CA VAL A 117 1.84 -8.73 1.95
C VAL A 117 0.37 -8.90 2.31
N ALA A 118 -0.28 -9.92 1.75
CA ALA A 118 -1.63 -10.32 2.15
C ALA A 118 -1.68 -11.82 2.41
N THR A 119 -2.44 -12.22 3.43
CA THR A 119 -2.65 -13.63 3.76
C THR A 119 -4.10 -13.87 4.19
N THR A 120 -4.59 -15.08 3.93
CA THR A 120 -5.87 -15.59 4.47
C THR A 120 -5.70 -16.33 5.79
N GLY A 121 -4.46 -16.62 6.21
CA GLY A 121 -4.14 -17.31 7.46
C GLY A 121 -3.88 -16.35 8.62
N ARG A 122 -3.42 -16.88 9.76
CA ARG A 122 -2.83 -16.02 10.81
C ARG A 122 -1.52 -15.45 10.27
N GLN A 123 -1.51 -14.13 10.14
CA GLN A 123 -0.37 -13.35 9.68
C GLN A 123 0.87 -13.64 10.55
N PRO A 124 2.01 -14.10 9.98
CA PRO A 124 3.27 -14.02 10.68
C PRO A 124 3.53 -12.54 10.94
N VAL A 125 3.90 -12.18 12.17
CA VAL A 125 4.39 -10.84 12.47
C VAL A 125 5.56 -10.59 11.52
N VAL A 126 5.42 -9.61 10.63
CA VAL A 126 6.49 -9.18 9.74
C VAL A 126 7.67 -8.81 10.65
N GLN A 127 8.75 -9.58 10.60
CA GLN A 127 10.01 -9.26 11.30
C GLN A 127 10.88 -8.41 10.40
#